data_AF-A0A7L5DIP6-F1
#
_entry.id   AF-A0A7L5DIP6-F1
#
_cell.length_a   1.000
_cell.length_b   1.000
_cell.length_c   1.000
_cell.angle_alpha   90.00
_cell.angle_beta   90.00
_cell.angle_gamma   90.00
#
_symmetry.space_group_name_H-M   'P 1'
#
loop_
_entity.id
_entity.type
_entity.pdbx_description
1 polymer ?
#
loop_
_entity_poly.entity_id
_entity_poly.type
_entity_poly.pdbx_seq_one_letter_code
_entity_poly.pdbx_strand_id
1 'polypeptide(L)'
;MQKLAQQRLADAAVLLAADQPDTAFYLAGYAIECALKAAVCRTLDQNDFYQPDRTNKGSRYVQDRVFREFKTHNYSDLLVLSGLSAKFEKARTEDGQLETAWTRVRSMNWSEQVRYNLNSFSVLPVSEFVESVNTIVVWISKYW
;
A
#
# COMPACT_ATOMS: atom_id res chain seq x y z
N MET A 1 -2.28 -10.52 3.12
CA MET A 1 -2.08 -9.07 2.90
C MET A 1 -3.39 -8.32 2.61
N GLN A 2 -4.29 -8.85 1.77
CA GLN A 2 -5.58 -8.22 1.45
C GLN A 2 -6.39 -7.76 2.69
N LYS A 3 -6.64 -8.67 3.65
CA LYS A 3 -7.34 -8.35 4.90
C LYS A 3 -6.65 -7.23 5.70
N LEU A 4 -5.32 -7.21 5.70
CA LEU A 4 -4.55 -6.19 6.40
C LEU A 4 -4.68 -4.82 5.71
N ALA A 5 -4.69 -4.77 4.39
CA ALA A 5 -4.93 -3.53 3.64
C ALA A 5 -6.30 -2.93 4.00
N GLN A 6 -7.35 -3.75 3.97
CA GLN A 6 -8.71 -3.34 4.35
C GLN A 6 -8.80 -2.88 5.80
N GLN A 7 -8.19 -3.63 6.72
CA GLN A 7 -8.18 -3.28 8.13
C GLN A 7 -7.46 -1.96 8.39
N ARG A 8 -6.31 -1.71 7.75
CA ARG A 8 -5.56 -0.45 7.91
C ARG A 8 -6.33 0.76 7.41
N LEU A 9 -7.08 0.61 6.33
CA LEU A 9 -8.00 1.64 5.82
C LEU A 9 -9.15 1.91 6.79
N ALA A 10 -9.77 0.86 7.33
CA ALA A 10 -10.83 0.99 8.33
C ALA A 10 -10.31 1.66 9.62
N ASP A 11 -9.14 1.24 10.12
CA ASP A 11 -8.49 1.82 11.29
C ASP A 11 -8.20 3.32 11.07
N ALA A 12 -7.69 3.69 9.88
CA ALA A 12 -7.42 5.09 9.54
C ALA A 12 -8.69 5.95 9.55
N ALA A 13 -9.81 5.43 9.05
CA ALA A 13 -11.10 6.12 9.08
C ALA A 13 -11.61 6.33 10.51
N VAL A 14 -11.47 5.31 11.38
CA VAL A 14 -11.84 5.42 12.80
C VAL A 14 -10.99 6.47 13.52
N LEU A 15 -9.69 6.51 13.25
CA LEU A 15 -8.77 7.47 13.85
C LEU A 15 -9.07 8.91 13.40
N LEU A 16 -9.45 9.12 12.14
CA LEU A 16 -9.91 10.44 11.68
C LEU A 16 -11.17 10.89 12.43
N ALA A 17 -12.13 10.00 12.64
CA ALA A 17 -13.34 10.30 13.42
C ALA A 17 -13.02 10.61 14.89
N ALA A 18 -11.88 10.15 15.40
CA ALA A 18 -11.39 10.40 16.75
C ALA A 18 -10.37 11.56 16.84
N ASP A 19 -10.24 12.39 15.79
CA ASP A 19 -9.30 13.52 15.74
C ASP A 19 -7.82 13.09 15.96
N GLN A 20 -7.43 11.94 15.37
CA GLN A 20 -6.07 11.40 15.40
C GLN A 20 -5.44 11.36 13.99
N PRO A 21 -5.24 12.52 13.33
CA PRO A 21 -4.81 12.59 11.93
C PRO A 21 -3.40 12.03 11.69
N ASP A 22 -2.47 12.19 12.62
CA ASP A 22 -1.11 11.65 12.48
C ASP A 22 -1.09 10.13 12.35
N THR A 23 -1.84 9.45 13.24
CA THR A 23 -1.94 7.99 13.22
C THR A 23 -2.78 7.50 12.03
N ALA A 24 -3.83 8.24 11.66
CA ALA A 24 -4.64 7.92 10.50
C ALA A 24 -3.82 7.98 9.20
N PHE A 25 -3.03 9.04 9.01
CA PHE A 25 -2.13 9.20 7.87
C PHE A 25 -1.13 8.04 7.78
N TYR A 26 -0.51 7.70 8.92
CA TYR A 26 0.39 6.58 9.05
C TYR A 26 -0.26 5.26 8.59
N LEU A 27 -1.42 4.89 9.15
CA LEU A 27 -2.09 3.62 8.80
C LEU A 27 -2.61 3.59 7.36
N ALA A 28 -3.11 4.71 6.85
CA ALA A 28 -3.62 4.79 5.49
C ALA A 28 -2.53 4.50 4.45
N GLY A 29 -1.31 5.03 4.64
CA GLY A 29 -0.22 4.69 3.73
C GLY A 29 0.19 3.20 3.78
N TYR A 30 0.08 2.55 4.95
CA TYR A 30 0.25 1.10 5.05
C TYR A 30 -0.81 0.31 4.29
N ALA A 31 -2.01 0.87 4.09
CA ALA A 31 -3.05 0.20 3.32
C ALA A 31 -2.63 0.03 1.85
N ILE A 32 -2.04 1.05 1.21
CA ILE A 32 -1.47 0.95 -0.16
C ILE A 32 -0.30 -0.03 -0.20
N GLU A 33 0.57 0.01 0.80
CA GLU A 33 1.69 -0.93 0.86
C GLU A 33 1.20 -2.38 0.95
N CYS A 34 0.25 -2.65 1.83
CA CYS A 34 -0.34 -3.97 1.99
C CYS A 34 -1.09 -4.43 0.74
N ALA A 35 -1.74 -3.48 0.06
CA ALA A 35 -2.43 -3.68 -1.20
C ALA A 35 -1.49 -4.21 -2.28
N LEU A 36 -0.44 -3.45 -2.56
CA LEU A 36 0.53 -3.79 -3.59
C LEU A 36 1.26 -5.08 -3.22
N LYS A 37 1.57 -5.30 -1.94
CA LYS A 37 2.16 -6.55 -1.46
C LYS A 37 1.23 -7.75 -1.69
N ALA A 38 -0.08 -7.60 -1.54
CA ALA A 38 -1.03 -8.63 -1.93
C ALA A 38 -0.99 -8.92 -3.44
N ALA A 39 -0.96 -7.87 -4.27
CA ALA A 39 -0.87 -8.00 -5.72
C ALA A 39 0.42 -8.70 -6.17
N VAL A 40 1.56 -8.39 -5.55
CA VAL A 40 2.83 -9.10 -5.81
C VAL A 40 2.72 -10.59 -5.47
N CYS A 41 2.15 -10.95 -4.30
CA CYS A 41 1.91 -12.35 -3.93
C CYS A 41 1.07 -13.06 -5.01
N ARG A 42 0.03 -12.40 -5.51
CA ARG A 42 -0.83 -12.92 -6.59
C ARG A 42 -0.07 -13.11 -7.90
N THR A 43 0.71 -12.10 -8.30
CA THR A 43 1.51 -12.11 -9.55
C THR A 43 2.57 -13.20 -9.56
N LEU A 44 3.17 -13.48 -8.40
CA LEU A 44 4.22 -14.49 -8.27
C LEU A 44 3.66 -15.89 -7.93
N ASP A 45 2.34 -16.02 -7.76
CA ASP A 45 1.67 -17.24 -7.29
C ASP A 45 2.28 -17.79 -5.99
N GLN A 46 2.53 -16.88 -5.04
CA GLN A 46 3.17 -17.18 -3.75
C GLN A 46 2.40 -16.46 -2.64
N ASN A 47 1.41 -17.15 -2.06
CA ASN A 47 0.59 -16.61 -0.97
C ASN A 47 1.31 -16.57 0.38
N ASP A 48 2.37 -17.38 0.54
CA ASP A 48 3.08 -17.59 1.81
C ASP A 48 4.43 -16.87 1.89
N PHE A 49 4.64 -15.78 1.13
CA PHE A 49 5.89 -15.01 1.22
C PHE A 49 6.27 -14.68 2.67
N TYR A 50 5.30 -14.32 3.51
CA TYR A 50 5.54 -13.98 4.93
C TYR A 50 5.59 -15.17 5.89
N GLN A 51 5.33 -16.38 5.40
CA GLN A 51 5.40 -17.63 6.16
C GLN A 51 6.21 -18.66 5.36
N PRO A 52 7.53 -18.47 5.21
CA PRO A 52 8.34 -19.42 4.46
C PRO A 52 8.25 -20.79 5.14
N ASP A 53 7.73 -21.77 4.41
CA ASP A 53 7.82 -23.18 4.80
C ASP A 53 9.31 -23.51 5.00
N ARG A 54 9.67 -23.79 6.26
CA ARG A 54 11.05 -24.03 6.68
C ARG A 54 11.64 -25.32 6.08
N THR A 55 10.86 -26.12 5.35
CA THR A 55 11.27 -27.44 4.87
C THR A 55 11.97 -27.44 3.51
N ASN A 56 11.67 -26.48 2.62
CA ASN A 56 12.21 -26.49 1.25
C ASN A 56 13.51 -25.65 1.11
N LYS A 57 14.67 -26.31 1.25
CA LYS A 57 16.00 -25.66 1.23
C LYS A 57 16.48 -25.24 -0.17
N GLY A 58 15.99 -25.86 -1.25
CA GLY A 58 16.43 -25.60 -2.63
C GLY A 58 15.86 -24.33 -3.27
N SER A 59 14.63 -23.92 -2.89
CA SER A 59 13.96 -22.68 -3.35
C SER A 59 14.40 -21.43 -2.56
N ARG A 60 15.11 -21.63 -1.44
CA ARG A 60 15.36 -20.62 -0.41
C ARG A 60 16.20 -19.44 -0.88
N TYR A 61 17.18 -19.65 -1.77
CA TYR A 61 18.10 -18.58 -2.19
C TYR A 61 17.45 -17.54 -3.14
N VAL A 62 16.62 -18.00 -4.08
CA VAL A 62 15.88 -17.11 -4.99
C VAL A 62 14.76 -16.41 -4.21
N GLN A 63 14.08 -17.14 -3.33
CA GLN A 63 13.08 -16.58 -2.42
C GLN A 63 13.70 -15.52 -1.50
N ASP A 64 14.87 -15.73 -0.89
CA ASP A 64 15.51 -14.76 0.02
C ASP A 64 15.95 -13.45 -0.67
N ARG A 65 16.24 -13.48 -1.98
CA ARG A 65 16.55 -12.27 -2.75
C ARG A 65 15.28 -11.49 -3.10
N VAL A 66 14.30 -12.16 -3.70
CA VAL A 66 12.99 -11.55 -4.04
C VAL A 66 12.29 -11.05 -2.77
N PHE A 67 12.42 -11.79 -1.66
CA PHE A 67 11.84 -11.44 -0.37
C PHE A 67 12.50 -10.22 0.28
N ARG A 68 13.78 -9.95 0.01
CA ARG A 68 14.42 -8.72 0.47
C ARG A 68 13.88 -7.49 -0.24
N GLU A 69 13.69 -7.56 -1.55
CA GLU A 69 13.10 -6.45 -2.31
C GLU A 69 11.62 -6.25 -1.92
N PHE A 70 10.93 -7.32 -1.57
CA PHE A 70 9.57 -7.29 -1.05
C PHE A 70 9.41 -6.63 0.33
N LYS A 71 10.51 -6.38 1.05
CA LYS A 71 10.52 -5.62 2.30
C LYS A 71 10.59 -4.10 2.09
N THR A 72 10.67 -3.62 0.85
CA THR A 72 10.55 -2.18 0.58
C THR A 72 9.20 -1.64 1.08
N HIS A 73 9.23 -0.38 1.51
CA HIS A 73 8.05 0.42 1.86
C HIS A 73 7.70 1.43 0.75
N ASN A 74 8.48 1.45 -0.34
CA ASN A 74 8.26 2.36 -1.45
C ASN A 74 7.13 1.85 -2.36
N TYR A 75 6.09 2.65 -2.52
CA TYR A 75 4.92 2.30 -3.33
C TYR A 75 5.23 2.14 -4.81
N SER A 76 6.14 2.95 -5.35
CA SER A 76 6.50 2.92 -6.77
C SER A 76 7.21 1.61 -7.11
N ASP A 77 8.13 1.18 -6.25
CA ASP A 77 8.82 -0.10 -6.39
C ASP A 77 7.83 -1.27 -6.29
N LEU A 78 6.94 -1.24 -5.29
CA LEU A 78 5.91 -2.28 -5.12
C LEU A 78 4.92 -2.32 -6.29
N LEU A 79 4.60 -1.17 -6.89
CA LEU A 79 3.75 -1.10 -8.08
C LEU A 79 4.42 -1.78 -9.29
N VAL A 80 5.72 -1.56 -9.48
CA VAL A 80 6.51 -2.25 -10.51
C VAL A 80 6.56 -3.75 -10.23
N LEU A 81 6.91 -4.15 -9.01
CA LEU A 81 6.99 -5.56 -8.61
C LEU A 81 5.64 -6.28 -8.71
N SER A 82 4.53 -5.58 -8.50
CA SER A 82 3.19 -6.17 -8.64
C SER A 82 2.82 -6.49 -10.10
N GLY A 83 3.59 -5.99 -11.07
CA GLY A 83 3.27 -6.09 -12.49
C GLY A 83 2.10 -5.20 -12.92
N LEU A 84 1.67 -4.26 -12.07
CA LEU A 84 0.51 -3.41 -12.34
C LEU A 84 0.86 -2.07 -12.98
N SER A 85 2.14 -1.66 -13.06
CA SER A 85 2.53 -0.32 -13.54
C SER A 85 1.86 0.10 -14.86
N ALA A 86 1.93 -0.73 -15.90
CA ALA A 86 1.33 -0.40 -17.20
C ALA A 86 -0.21 -0.32 -17.14
N LYS A 87 -0.86 -1.22 -16.37
CA LYS A 87 -2.32 -1.20 -16.17
C LYS A 87 -2.76 0.02 -15.37
N PHE A 88 -1.98 0.38 -14.35
CA PHE A 88 -2.26 1.51 -13.48
C PHE A 88 -2.09 2.83 -14.22
N GLU A 89 -1.04 2.96 -15.02
CA GLU A 89 -0.82 4.14 -15.86
C GLU A 89 -1.98 4.31 -16.86
N LYS A 90 -2.36 3.24 -17.56
CA LYS A 90 -3.52 3.29 -18.46
C LYS A 90 -4.80 3.68 -17.70
N ALA A 91 -5.08 3.04 -16.56
CA ALA A 91 -6.27 3.33 -15.77
C ALA A 91 -6.31 4.79 -15.29
N ARG A 92 -5.17 5.36 -14.89
CA ARG A 92 -5.07 6.76 -14.49
C ARG A 92 -5.35 7.72 -15.64
N THR A 93 -4.94 7.39 -16.86
CA THR A 93 -5.28 8.22 -18.03
C THR A 93 -6.77 8.17 -18.41
N GLU A 94 -7.47 7.09 -18.05
CA GLU A 94 -8.88 6.86 -18.35
C GLU A 94 -9.82 7.28 -17.20
N ASP A 95 -9.30 7.36 -15.97
CA ASP A 95 -10.05 7.67 -14.74
C ASP A 95 -9.40 8.86 -14.01
N GLY A 96 -10.00 10.04 -14.18
CA GLY A 96 -9.53 11.27 -13.54
C GLY A 96 -9.62 11.25 -12.01
N GLN A 97 -10.48 10.43 -11.41
CA GLN A 97 -10.54 10.26 -9.95
C GLN A 97 -9.31 9.48 -9.48
N LEU A 98 -8.93 8.42 -10.19
CA LEU A 98 -7.74 7.64 -9.89
C LEU A 98 -6.46 8.46 -10.06
N GLU A 99 -6.37 9.29 -11.10
CA GLU A 99 -5.23 10.21 -11.29
C GLU A 99 -5.13 11.22 -10.15
N THR A 100 -6.25 11.86 -9.79
CA THR A 100 -6.29 12.82 -8.68
C THR A 100 -5.86 12.15 -7.37
N ALA A 101 -6.39 10.95 -7.11
CA ALA A 101 -6.05 10.17 -5.93
C ALA A 101 -4.54 9.87 -5.88
N TRP A 102 -3.98 9.39 -6.99
CA TRP A 102 -2.56 9.06 -7.08
C TRP A 102 -1.66 10.27 -6.91
N THR A 103 -2.01 11.40 -7.53
CA THR A 103 -1.25 12.64 -7.40
C THR A 103 -1.26 13.17 -5.97
N ARG A 104 -2.40 13.11 -5.27
CA ARG A 104 -2.49 13.47 -3.85
C ARG A 104 -1.62 12.56 -2.96
N VAL A 105 -1.68 11.25 -3.17
CA VAL A 105 -0.87 10.31 -2.38
C VAL A 105 0.63 10.60 -2.56
N ARG A 106 1.07 10.86 -3.80
CA ARG A 106 2.47 11.22 -4.07
C ARG A 106 2.87 12.56 -3.46
N SER A 107 2.00 13.57 -3.53
CA SER A 107 2.33 14.92 -3.03
C SER A 107 2.47 14.98 -1.52
N MET A 108 1.81 14.09 -0.76
CA MET A 108 1.94 14.03 0.69
C MET A 108 3.18 13.29 1.18
N ASN A 109 3.96 12.72 0.26
CA ASN A 109 5.28 12.12 0.53
C ASN A 109 5.29 11.19 1.76
N TRP A 110 4.29 10.30 1.84
CA TRP A 110 4.21 9.34 2.93
C TRP A 110 5.46 8.45 2.94
N SER A 111 5.95 8.15 4.15
CA SER A 111 6.92 7.09 4.42
C SER A 111 6.63 6.48 5.79
N GLU A 112 7.13 5.29 6.07
CA GLU A 112 6.98 4.66 7.38
C GLU A 112 7.62 5.45 8.53
N GLN A 113 8.53 6.38 8.20
CA GLN A 113 9.21 7.26 9.16
C GLN A 113 8.26 8.21 9.87
N VAL A 114 7.08 8.51 9.29
CA VAL A 114 6.07 9.36 9.94
C VAL A 114 5.57 8.78 11.27
N ARG A 115 5.79 7.48 11.52
CA ARG A 115 5.55 6.84 12.83
C ARG A 115 6.36 7.47 13.96
N TYR A 116 7.58 7.92 13.68
CA TYR A 116 8.51 8.43 14.69
C TYR A 116 8.50 9.95 14.81
N ASN A 117 7.70 10.62 13.98
CA ASN A 117 7.60 12.07 13.94
C ASN A 117 6.20 12.52 14.34
N LEU A 118 6.11 13.50 15.24
CA LEU A 118 4.86 14.22 15.48
C LEU A 118 4.72 15.27 14.39
N ASN A 119 3.93 14.97 13.36
CA ASN A 119 3.81 15.82 12.18
C ASN A 119 2.75 16.91 12.35
N SER A 120 1.90 16.80 13.38
CA SER A 120 0.81 17.74 13.66
C SER A 120 -0.08 17.99 12.44
N PHE A 121 -0.44 16.92 11.73
CA PHE A 121 -1.26 17.02 10.53
C PHE A 121 -2.64 17.60 10.86
N SER A 122 -3.16 18.41 9.95
CA SER A 122 -4.55 18.84 10.00
C SER A 122 -5.48 17.73 9.50
N VAL A 123 -6.69 17.64 10.06
CA VAL A 123 -7.67 16.59 9.72
C VAL A 123 -8.04 16.60 8.24
N LEU A 124 -8.31 17.76 7.66
CA LEU A 124 -8.82 17.87 6.28
C LEU A 124 -7.86 17.25 5.24
N PRO A 125 -6.57 17.63 5.17
CA PRO A 125 -5.60 16.98 4.28
C PRO A 125 -5.49 15.45 4.48
N VAL A 126 -5.59 14.97 5.72
CA VAL A 126 -5.50 13.53 6.00
C VAL A 126 -6.78 12.80 5.59
N SER A 127 -7.97 13.40 5.78
CA SER A 127 -9.23 12.83 5.28
C SER A 127 -9.18 12.65 3.76
N GLU A 128 -8.75 13.71 3.09
CA GLU A 128 -8.52 13.73 1.65
C GLU A 128 -7.51 12.68 1.17
N PHE A 129 -6.46 12.43 1.96
CA PHE A 129 -5.49 11.38 1.71
C PHE A 129 -6.09 9.98 1.89
N VAL A 130 -6.84 9.76 2.97
CA VAL A 130 -7.50 8.47 3.27
C VAL A 130 -8.50 8.10 2.17
N GLU A 131 -9.26 9.08 1.66
CA GLU A 131 -10.15 8.89 0.51
C GLU A 131 -9.37 8.49 -0.76
N SER A 132 -8.26 9.18 -1.06
CA SER A 132 -7.40 8.84 -2.19
C SER A 132 -6.78 7.45 -2.06
N VAL A 133 -6.31 7.10 -0.86
CA VAL A 133 -5.83 5.76 -0.52
C VAL A 133 -6.93 4.73 -0.79
N ASN A 134 -8.16 4.97 -0.34
CA ASN A 134 -9.28 4.06 -0.59
C ASN A 134 -9.52 3.85 -2.09
N THR A 135 -9.56 4.93 -2.89
CA THR A 135 -9.71 4.85 -4.35
C THR A 135 -8.63 3.96 -5.00
N ILE A 136 -7.37 4.16 -4.62
CA ILE A 136 -6.25 3.36 -5.13
C ILE A 136 -6.36 1.90 -4.68
N VAL A 137 -6.67 1.65 -3.41
CA VAL A 137 -6.78 0.30 -2.85
C VAL A 137 -7.94 -0.46 -3.51
N VAL A 138 -9.09 0.18 -3.74
CA VAL A 138 -10.21 -0.40 -4.49
C VAL A 138 -9.77 -0.78 -5.91
N TRP A 139 -8.98 0.05 -6.57
CA TRP A 139 -8.44 -0.29 -7.89
C TRP A 139 -7.50 -1.50 -7.84
N ILE A 140 -6.53 -1.51 -6.90
CA ILE A 140 -5.57 -2.63 -6.75
C ILE A 140 -6.32 -3.92 -6.42
N SER A 141 -7.42 -3.84 -5.68
CA SER A 141 -8.18 -5.01 -5.23
C SER A 141 -8.73 -5.90 -6.34
N LYS A 142 -8.80 -5.38 -7.55
CA LYS A 142 -9.20 -6.12 -8.75
C LYS A 142 -8.12 -7.11 -9.23
N TYR A 143 -6.89 -6.99 -8.71
CA TYR A 143 -5.72 -7.70 -9.21
C TYR A 143 -4.91 -8.46 -8.15
N TRP A 144 -5.36 -8.46 -6.90
CA TRP A 144 -4.63 -9.05 -5.78
C TRP A 144 -5.21 -10.36 -5.27
#